data_AF-A0AAW0LRU9-F1
#
_entry.id   AF-A0AAW0LRU9-F1
#
_cell.length_a   1.000
_cell.length_b   1.000
_cell.length_c   1.000
_cell.angle_alpha   90.00
_cell.angle_beta   90.00
_cell.angle_gamma   90.00
#
_symmetry.space_group_name_H-M   'P 1'
#
loop_
_entity.id
_entity.type
_entity.pdbx_description
1 polymer ?
#
loop_
_entity_poly.entity_id
_entity_poly.type
_entity_poly.pdbx_seq_one_letter_code
_entity_poly.pdbx_strand_id
1 'polypeptide(L)'
;MEEEDKGYFHEASFIDKEGQLRTSKVPVVQELARQLQGLNHLPDKFKRVHPDHQPVTPSVALPIPTINMAKLRLVAEPQPKVRAQELAKLASAAKEWGMFLIMDHGVPSNVLHGVKDVVKGFFGLPFEEKKASVGSYASVENMGYGRNFVKSEDQPLDWIDRLTMKAAPEGASEGLHVWPQKPTNFRYFPQNTCMLLSWCATCTDK
;
A
#
# COMPACT_ATOMS: atom_id res chain seq x y z
N MET A 1 24.42 6.58 32.24
CA MET A 1 25.05 6.14 30.99
C MET A 1 23.89 5.74 30.11
N GLU A 2 23.35 6.71 29.39
CA GLU A 2 22.15 6.54 28.57
C GLU A 2 22.53 5.59 27.43
N GLU A 3 21.88 4.43 27.40
CA GLU A 3 21.91 3.54 26.24
C GLU A 3 21.34 4.37 25.07
N GLU A 4 22.21 4.88 24.20
CA GLU A 4 21.79 5.44 22.91
C GLU A 4 21.02 4.34 22.19
N ASP A 5 19.70 4.38 22.28
CA ASP A 5 18.78 3.55 21.53
C ASP A 5 19.10 3.73 20.06
N LYS A 6 19.88 2.79 19.49
CA LYS A 6 20.08 2.63 18.04
C LYS A 6 18.78 2.13 17.42
N GLY A 7 17.69 2.83 17.68
CA GLY A 7 16.39 2.51 17.11
C GLY A 7 16.37 2.93 15.65
N TYR A 8 15.82 2.05 14.82
CA TYR A 8 15.56 2.37 13.43
C TYR A 8 14.27 3.19 13.37
N PHE A 9 14.38 4.44 12.90
CA PHE A 9 13.24 5.35 12.79
C PHE A 9 13.17 6.02 11.41
N HIS A 10 11.95 6.28 10.99
CA HIS A 10 11.60 7.25 9.97
C HIS A 10 11.32 8.61 10.62
N GLU A 11 11.55 9.68 9.88
CA GLU A 11 11.17 11.03 10.28
C GLU A 11 9.91 11.44 9.53
N ALA A 12 8.93 11.95 10.26
CA ALA A 12 7.69 12.47 9.70
C ALA A 12 7.47 13.89 10.22
N SER A 13 7.28 14.84 9.31
CA SER A 13 7.01 16.23 9.65
C SER A 13 5.54 16.59 9.44
N PHE A 14 4.98 17.38 10.35
CA PHE A 14 3.59 17.84 10.32
C PHE A 14 3.46 19.24 10.90
N ILE A 15 2.37 19.93 10.56
CA ILE A 15 2.04 21.24 11.14
C ILE A 15 1.14 21.00 12.35
N ASP A 16 1.53 21.52 13.51
CA ASP A 16 0.73 21.42 14.74
C ASP A 16 -0.45 22.41 14.75
N LYS A 17 -1.24 22.40 15.83
CA LYS A 17 -2.44 23.25 15.96
C LYS A 17 -2.09 24.74 16.01
N GLU A 18 -0.86 25.04 16.41
CA GLU A 18 -0.26 26.37 16.51
C GLU A 18 0.37 26.83 15.19
N GLY A 19 0.33 25.99 14.13
CA GLY A 19 0.87 26.31 12.81
C GLY A 19 2.38 26.09 12.68
N GLN A 20 3.03 25.44 13.66
CA GLN A 20 4.45 25.19 13.68
C GLN A 20 4.80 23.82 13.05
N LEU A 21 5.88 23.79 12.27
CA LEU A 21 6.44 22.54 11.75
C LEU A 21 7.09 21.74 12.87
N ARG A 22 6.56 20.55 13.11
CA ARG A 22 7.08 19.54 14.04
C ARG A 22 7.61 18.36 13.26
N THR A 23 8.59 17.65 13.83
CA THR A 23 9.10 16.39 13.30
C THR A 23 9.04 15.32 14.38
N SER A 24 8.46 14.17 14.06
CA SER A 24 8.35 13.02 14.95
C SER A 24 9.14 11.83 14.42
N LYS A 25 9.70 11.04 15.34
CA LYS A 25 10.39 9.79 15.06
C LYS A 25 9.39 8.63 15.07
N VAL A 26 9.14 8.06 13.90
CA VAL A 26 8.27 6.90 13.71
C VAL A 26 9.13 5.64 13.64
N PRO A 27 8.97 4.64 14.52
CA PRO A 27 9.78 3.43 14.42
C PRO A 27 9.53 2.68 13.13
N VAL A 28 10.58 2.03 12.65
CA VAL A 28 10.47 1.04 11.58
C VAL A 28 9.85 -0.22 12.15
N VAL A 29 8.62 -0.50 11.76
CA VAL A 29 7.81 -1.58 12.34
C VAL A 29 8.44 -2.94 12.08
N GLN A 30 9.05 -3.14 10.90
CA GLN A 30 9.73 -4.37 10.56
C GLN A 30 10.92 -4.66 11.50
N GLU A 31 11.71 -3.64 11.84
CA GLU A 31 12.85 -3.80 12.75
C GLU A 31 12.39 -3.99 14.19
N LEU A 32 11.36 -3.26 14.61
CA LEU A 32 10.72 -3.46 15.91
C LEU A 32 10.18 -4.89 16.05
N ALA A 33 9.49 -5.40 15.03
CA ALA A 33 8.99 -6.78 15.01
C ALA A 33 10.13 -7.81 15.08
N ARG A 34 11.29 -7.54 14.45
CA ARG A 34 12.48 -8.40 14.51
C ARG A 34 13.13 -8.41 15.89
N GLN A 35 13.22 -7.24 16.53
CA GLN A 35 13.81 -7.07 17.86
C GLN A 35 12.97 -7.71 18.95
N LEU A 36 11.64 -7.66 18.83
CA LEU A 36 10.76 -8.12 19.91
C LEU A 36 10.76 -9.63 20.15
N GLN A 37 11.39 -10.48 19.31
CA GLN A 37 11.50 -11.95 19.51
C GLN A 37 10.20 -12.63 20.03
N GLY A 38 9.05 -12.17 19.54
CA GLY A 38 7.72 -12.48 20.09
C GLY A 38 7.07 -11.26 20.72
N LEU A 39 5.90 -10.84 20.20
CA LEU A 39 5.19 -9.64 20.66
C LEU A 39 4.61 -9.83 22.08
N ASN A 40 5.47 -9.78 23.11
CA ASN A 40 5.04 -9.81 24.50
C ASN A 40 4.53 -8.44 24.97
N HIS A 41 4.94 -7.36 24.30
CA HIS A 41 4.47 -6.02 24.57
C HIS A 41 4.45 -5.16 23.28
N LEU A 42 3.27 -4.65 22.91
CA LEU A 42 3.10 -3.68 21.83
C LEU A 42 3.29 -2.26 22.40
N PRO A 43 4.15 -1.39 21.80
CA PRO A 43 4.29 -0.02 22.28
C PRO A 43 2.98 0.77 22.22
N ASP A 44 2.76 1.67 23.18
CA ASP A 44 1.48 2.37 23.36
C ASP A 44 1.04 3.19 22.15
N LYS A 45 2.00 3.78 21.42
CA LYS A 45 1.73 4.50 20.17
C LYS A 45 1.10 3.65 19.07
N PHE A 46 1.11 2.32 19.14
CA PHE A 46 0.42 1.44 18.19
C PHE A 46 -0.90 0.89 18.74
N LYS A 47 -1.24 1.18 20.01
CA LYS A 47 -2.52 0.79 20.60
C LYS A 47 -3.58 1.80 20.17
N ARG A 48 -4.63 1.31 19.51
CA ARG A 48 -5.82 2.12 19.23
C ARG A 48 -6.80 1.96 20.39
N VAL A 49 -6.98 3.03 21.15
CA VAL A 49 -8.04 3.11 22.16
C VAL A 49 -9.26 3.69 21.46
N HIS A 50 -10.14 2.84 20.95
CA HIS A 50 -11.41 3.29 20.38
C HIS A 50 -12.45 3.32 21.52
N PRO A 51 -13.11 4.47 21.78
CA PRO A 51 -14.09 4.59 22.86
C PRO A 51 -15.28 3.62 22.71
N ASP A 52 -15.60 3.21 21.47
CA ASP A 52 -16.80 2.43 21.13
C ASP A 52 -16.48 1.12 20.40
N HIS A 53 -15.43 0.39 20.82
CA HIS A 53 -15.26 -0.99 20.35
C HIS A 53 -16.36 -1.89 20.92
N GLN A 54 -17.57 -1.79 20.36
CA GLN A 54 -18.50 -2.91 20.41
C GLN A 54 -17.80 -4.09 19.72
N PRO A 55 -17.78 -5.29 20.34
CA PRO A 55 -17.33 -6.48 19.65
C PRO A 55 -18.13 -6.58 18.36
N VAL A 56 -17.44 -6.58 17.22
CA VAL A 56 -18.09 -6.82 15.93
C VAL A 56 -18.64 -8.23 16.03
N THR A 57 -19.95 -8.35 16.25
CA THR A 57 -20.63 -9.64 16.15
C THR A 57 -20.35 -10.16 14.75
N PRO A 58 -20.01 -11.45 14.58
CA PRO A 58 -19.83 -12.02 13.25
C PRO A 58 -21.17 -11.97 12.54
N SER A 59 -21.41 -10.85 11.84
CA SER A 59 -22.44 -10.75 10.83
C SER A 59 -22.13 -11.83 9.80
N VAL A 60 -23.17 -12.51 9.32
CA VAL A 60 -23.06 -13.51 8.26
C VAL A 60 -22.18 -12.91 7.17
N ALA A 61 -20.99 -13.49 6.97
CA ALA A 61 -20.00 -12.95 6.06
C ALA A 61 -20.56 -13.03 4.64
N LEU A 62 -21.20 -11.95 4.19
CA LEU A 62 -21.66 -11.85 2.82
C LEU A 62 -20.41 -11.88 1.92
N PRO A 63 -20.41 -12.70 0.87
CA PRO A 63 -19.27 -12.77 -0.03
C PRO A 63 -19.09 -11.42 -0.72
N ILE A 64 -17.87 -10.89 -0.70
CA ILE A 64 -17.52 -9.65 -1.41
C ILE A 64 -17.88 -9.82 -2.89
N PRO A 65 -18.60 -8.86 -3.51
CA PRO A 65 -18.97 -8.94 -4.91
C PRO A 65 -17.74 -9.11 -5.81
N THR A 66 -17.84 -9.95 -6.83
CA THR A 66 -16.79 -10.21 -7.82
C THR A 66 -17.23 -9.75 -9.20
N ILE A 67 -16.38 -9.04 -9.94
CA ILE A 67 -16.65 -8.53 -11.29
C ILE A 67 -15.70 -9.17 -12.29
N ASN A 68 -16.24 -9.78 -13.33
CA ASN A 68 -15.47 -10.46 -14.37
C ASN A 68 -15.18 -9.52 -15.55
N MET A 69 -13.90 -9.15 -15.72
CA MET A 69 -13.49 -8.23 -16.78
C MET A 69 -13.55 -8.84 -18.18
N ALA A 70 -13.37 -10.16 -18.32
CA ALA A 70 -13.50 -10.82 -19.61
C ALA A 70 -14.93 -10.68 -20.16
N LYS A 71 -15.95 -10.85 -19.30
CA LYS A 71 -17.36 -10.62 -19.67
C LYS A 71 -17.65 -9.16 -20.03
N LEU A 72 -17.02 -8.21 -19.33
CA LEU A 72 -17.14 -6.78 -19.66
C LEU A 72 -16.45 -6.40 -20.97
N ARG A 73 -15.45 -7.15 -21.41
CA ARG A 73 -14.74 -6.93 -22.69
C ARG A 73 -15.40 -7.58 -23.89
N LEU A 74 -16.47 -8.36 -23.71
CA LEU A 74 -17.26 -8.88 -24.83
C LEU A 74 -17.89 -7.69 -25.58
N VAL A 75 -17.36 -7.36 -26.76
CA VAL A 75 -17.85 -6.27 -27.64
C VAL A 75 -18.56 -6.83 -28.88
N ALA A 76 -18.36 -8.10 -29.22
CA ALA A 76 -18.95 -8.73 -30.41
C ALA A 76 -20.17 -9.61 -30.07
N GLU A 77 -21.21 -9.50 -30.90
CA GLU A 77 -22.29 -10.51 -31.07
C GLU A 77 -21.69 -11.93 -31.06
N PRO A 78 -22.22 -12.88 -30.24
CA PRO A 78 -23.66 -13.12 -30.08
C PRO A 78 -24.18 -13.04 -28.63
N GLN A 79 -23.49 -12.36 -27.71
CA GLN A 79 -23.85 -12.37 -26.27
C GLN A 79 -24.01 -10.97 -25.61
N PRO A 80 -24.83 -10.05 -26.16
CA PRO A 80 -25.07 -8.73 -25.54
C PRO A 80 -25.65 -8.83 -24.11
N LYS A 81 -26.37 -9.92 -23.79
CA LYS A 81 -26.95 -10.15 -22.46
C LYS A 81 -25.90 -10.39 -21.37
N VAL A 82 -24.79 -11.06 -21.67
CA VAL A 82 -23.77 -11.41 -20.67
C VAL A 82 -23.03 -10.16 -20.19
N ARG A 83 -22.64 -9.29 -21.12
CA ARG A 83 -22.03 -8.00 -20.80
C ARG A 83 -22.99 -7.13 -19.97
N ALA A 84 -24.26 -7.04 -20.37
CA ALA A 84 -25.26 -6.24 -19.67
C ALA A 84 -25.49 -6.73 -18.23
N GLN A 85 -25.52 -8.05 -18.01
CA GLN A 85 -25.61 -8.63 -16.67
C GLN A 85 -24.40 -8.29 -15.80
N GLU A 86 -23.19 -8.39 -16.34
CA GLU A 86 -21.98 -8.09 -15.59
C GLU A 86 -21.86 -6.58 -15.30
N LEU A 87 -22.30 -5.71 -16.22
CA LEU A 87 -22.41 -4.26 -15.97
C LEU A 87 -23.42 -3.92 -14.86
N ALA A 88 -24.58 -4.57 -14.85
CA ALA A 88 -25.56 -4.40 -13.79
C ALA A 88 -25.00 -4.85 -12.42
N LYS A 89 -24.25 -5.96 -12.40
CA LYS A 89 -23.54 -6.44 -11.22
C LYS A 89 -22.50 -5.43 -10.72
N LEU A 90 -21.70 -4.85 -11.62
CA LEU A 90 -20.74 -3.81 -11.30
C LEU A 90 -21.42 -2.58 -10.68
N ALA A 91 -22.52 -2.11 -11.28
CA ALA A 91 -23.27 -0.97 -10.78
C ALA A 91 -23.87 -1.22 -9.38
N SER A 92 -24.47 -2.40 -9.16
CA SER A 92 -24.99 -2.81 -7.85
C SER A 92 -23.87 -2.92 -6.81
N ALA A 93 -22.76 -3.58 -7.13
CA ALA A 93 -21.62 -3.69 -6.22
C ALA A 93 -21.03 -2.32 -5.87
N ALA A 94 -20.83 -1.43 -6.84
CA ALA A 94 -20.35 -0.08 -6.59
C ALA A 94 -21.31 0.74 -5.70
N LYS A 95 -22.63 0.60 -5.91
CA LYS A 95 -23.66 1.33 -5.16
C LYS A 95 -23.86 0.80 -3.74
N GLU A 96 -23.93 -0.52 -3.58
CA GLU A 96 -24.29 -1.17 -2.32
C GLU A 96 -23.08 -1.41 -1.42
N TRP A 97 -21.93 -1.75 -2.01
CA TRP A 97 -20.71 -2.09 -1.27
C TRP A 97 -19.64 -1.00 -1.31
N GLY A 98 -19.56 -0.24 -2.41
CA GLY A 98 -18.44 0.68 -2.64
C GLY A 98 -17.11 -0.02 -2.93
N MET A 99 -17.06 -1.36 -2.90
CA MET A 99 -15.90 -2.19 -3.23
C MET A 99 -16.31 -3.53 -3.85
N PHE A 100 -15.44 -4.11 -4.66
CA PHE A 100 -15.61 -5.41 -5.31
C PHE A 100 -14.23 -5.99 -5.70
N LEU A 101 -14.17 -7.30 -5.85
CA LEU A 101 -13.01 -8.02 -6.37
C LEU A 101 -13.10 -8.14 -7.89
N ILE A 102 -11.98 -8.00 -8.59
CA ILE A 102 -11.93 -8.12 -10.05
C ILE A 102 -11.34 -9.48 -10.45
N MET A 103 -12.06 -10.21 -11.29
CA MET A 103 -11.67 -11.50 -11.86
C MET A 103 -11.41 -11.36 -13.36
N ASP A 104 -10.60 -12.26 -13.91
CA ASP A 104 -10.23 -12.29 -15.34
C ASP A 104 -9.77 -10.91 -15.85
N HIS A 105 -9.03 -10.20 -14.99
CA HIS A 105 -8.56 -8.82 -15.22
C HIS A 105 -7.63 -8.72 -16.43
N GLY A 106 -7.07 -9.83 -16.93
CA GLY A 106 -6.21 -9.85 -18.13
C GLY A 106 -4.78 -9.40 -17.86
N VAL A 107 -4.39 -9.25 -16.57
CA VAL A 107 -2.99 -9.05 -16.18
C VAL A 107 -2.34 -10.42 -16.13
N PRO A 108 -1.25 -10.65 -16.88
CA PRO A 108 -0.54 -11.93 -16.85
C PRO A 108 -0.05 -12.29 -15.44
N SER A 109 -0.16 -13.56 -15.06
CA SER A 109 0.23 -14.04 -13.72
C SER A 109 1.71 -13.84 -13.43
N ASN A 110 2.60 -13.96 -14.43
CA ASN A 110 4.02 -13.69 -14.29
C ASN A 110 4.32 -12.23 -13.91
N VAL A 111 3.48 -11.29 -14.35
CA VAL A 111 3.61 -9.88 -13.96
C VAL A 111 3.23 -9.69 -12.48
N LEU A 112 2.13 -10.30 -12.03
CA LEU A 112 1.72 -10.25 -10.62
C LEU A 112 2.75 -10.91 -9.69
N HIS A 113 3.27 -12.08 -10.07
CA HIS A 113 4.36 -12.73 -9.34
C HIS A 113 5.62 -11.87 -9.32
N GLY A 114 6.00 -11.29 -10.46
CA GLY A 114 7.14 -10.37 -10.53
C GLY A 114 7.01 -9.18 -9.60
N VAL A 115 5.84 -8.54 -9.52
CA VAL A 115 5.58 -7.46 -8.54
C VAL A 115 5.74 -7.96 -7.11
N LYS A 116 5.15 -9.11 -6.78
CA LYS A 116 5.26 -9.73 -5.45
C LYS A 116 6.72 -9.99 -5.07
N ASP A 117 7.51 -10.50 -6.00
CA ASP A 117 8.91 -10.84 -5.78
C ASP A 117 9.78 -9.59 -5.61
N VAL A 118 9.61 -8.55 -6.42
CA VAL A 118 10.41 -7.32 -6.26
C VAL A 118 10.06 -6.54 -5.00
N VAL A 119 8.78 -6.53 -4.60
CA VAL A 119 8.35 -5.92 -3.32
C VAL A 119 8.92 -6.70 -2.14
N LYS A 120 8.82 -8.04 -2.15
CA LYS A 120 9.46 -8.87 -1.12
C LYS A 120 10.97 -8.66 -1.09
N GLY A 121 11.61 -8.61 -2.24
CA GLY A 121 13.05 -8.36 -2.38
C GLY A 121 13.45 -7.03 -1.75
N PHE A 122 12.71 -5.95 -2.05
CA PHE A 122 12.93 -4.65 -1.43
C PHE A 122 12.79 -4.67 0.09
N PHE A 123 11.67 -5.19 0.62
CA PHE A 123 11.45 -5.24 2.08
C PHE A 123 12.38 -6.24 2.80
N GLY A 124 12.97 -7.19 2.08
CA GLY A 124 14.01 -8.08 2.58
C GLY A 124 15.39 -7.43 2.75
N LEU A 125 15.61 -6.24 2.19
CA LEU A 125 16.87 -5.50 2.35
C LEU A 125 17.02 -4.95 3.78
N PRO A 126 18.27 -4.74 4.26
CA PRO A 126 18.53 -3.99 5.49
C PRO A 126 17.89 -2.59 5.45
N PHE A 127 17.53 -2.05 6.62
CA PHE A 127 16.93 -0.71 6.73
C PHE A 127 17.73 0.37 5.97
N GLU A 128 19.05 0.41 6.16
CA GLU A 128 19.91 1.42 5.52
C GLU A 128 19.90 1.28 3.98
N GLU A 129 19.85 0.05 3.46
CA GLU A 129 19.77 -0.19 2.03
C GLU A 129 18.40 0.20 1.46
N LYS A 130 17.30 -0.09 2.17
CA LYS A 130 15.96 0.37 1.78
C LYS A 130 15.91 1.88 1.68
N LYS A 131 16.43 2.56 2.71
CA LYS A 131 16.51 4.03 2.78
C LYS A 131 17.39 4.63 1.68
N ALA A 132 18.53 4.01 1.37
CA ALA A 132 19.44 4.49 0.32
C ALA A 132 18.95 4.18 -1.10
N SER A 133 18.18 3.10 -1.28
CA SER A 133 17.72 2.66 -2.60
C SER A 133 16.56 3.48 -3.16
N VAL A 134 15.93 4.32 -2.34
CA VAL A 134 14.81 5.19 -2.71
C VAL A 134 15.19 6.63 -2.42
N GLY A 135 15.11 7.52 -3.42
CA GLY A 135 15.43 8.92 -3.22
C GLY A 135 14.42 9.65 -2.33
N SER A 136 14.87 10.74 -1.71
CA SER A 136 14.01 11.66 -0.97
C SER A 136 13.65 12.85 -1.85
N TYR A 137 12.35 13.10 -2.05
CA TYR A 137 11.90 14.41 -2.50
C TYR A 137 11.85 15.33 -1.30
N ALA A 138 12.78 16.28 -1.21
CA ALA A 138 12.68 17.36 -0.23
C ALA A 138 11.40 18.20 -0.41
N SER A 139 10.75 18.16 -1.59
CA SER A 139 9.64 19.07 -1.94
C SER A 139 8.37 18.42 -2.51
N VAL A 140 8.31 17.10 -2.72
CA VAL A 140 7.16 16.46 -3.41
C VAL A 140 6.64 15.30 -2.58
N GLU A 141 5.48 15.54 -1.95
CA GLU A 141 4.47 14.55 -1.56
C GLU A 141 4.98 13.41 -0.63
N ASN A 142 4.07 12.66 -0.02
CA ASN A 142 4.41 11.56 0.90
C ASN A 142 4.94 10.31 0.16
N MET A 143 5.87 10.52 -0.78
CA MET A 143 6.51 9.51 -1.62
C MET A 143 7.80 8.98 -0.98
N GLY A 144 8.15 7.74 -1.31
CA GLY A 144 9.34 7.06 -0.84
C GLY A 144 9.06 6.06 0.28
N TYR A 145 10.14 5.55 0.87
CA TYR A 145 10.09 4.60 1.99
C TYR A 145 10.01 5.34 3.33
N GLY A 146 9.06 4.94 4.18
CA GLY A 146 8.98 5.43 5.56
C GLY A 146 8.19 6.72 5.78
N ARG A 147 7.56 7.27 4.74
CA ARG A 147 6.69 8.45 4.89
C ARG A 147 5.32 8.04 5.41
N ASN A 148 5.22 7.93 6.73
CA ASN A 148 3.95 7.72 7.43
C ASN A 148 3.19 9.04 7.57
N PHE A 149 1.86 8.97 7.46
CA PHE A 149 1.00 10.14 7.70
C PHE A 149 0.85 10.37 9.20
N VAL A 150 1.76 11.17 9.76
CA VAL A 150 1.67 11.70 11.13
C VAL A 150 1.03 13.09 11.06
N LYS A 151 -0.01 13.31 11.85
CA LYS A 151 -0.79 14.56 11.93
C LYS A 151 -0.64 15.24 13.29
N SER A 152 -0.23 14.51 14.32
CA SER A 152 0.00 15.00 15.68
C SER A 152 0.91 14.04 16.45
N GLU A 153 1.51 14.50 17.55
CA GLU A 153 2.35 13.66 18.42
C GLU A 153 1.56 12.51 19.07
N ASP A 154 0.33 12.79 19.51
CA ASP A 154 -0.53 11.81 20.20
C ASP A 154 -1.26 10.84 19.25
N GLN A 155 -0.98 10.89 17.95
CA GLN A 155 -1.67 10.05 16.99
C GLN A 155 -1.24 8.58 17.13
N PRO A 156 -2.19 7.63 17.31
CA PRO A 156 -1.87 6.21 17.18
C PRO A 156 -1.35 5.89 15.77
N LEU A 157 -0.20 5.23 15.73
CA LEU A 157 0.49 4.81 14.51
C LEU A 157 -0.04 3.46 14.03
N ASP A 158 -0.02 3.27 12.71
CA ASP A 158 -0.30 1.99 12.10
C ASP A 158 0.89 1.04 12.28
N TRP A 159 0.62 -0.26 12.48
CA TRP A 159 1.65 -1.30 12.53
C TRP A 159 2.09 -1.72 11.11
N ILE A 160 2.67 -0.79 10.37
CA ILE A 160 3.09 -0.98 8.97
C ILE A 160 4.32 -0.11 8.63
N ASP A 161 5.12 -0.59 7.68
CA ASP A 161 6.08 0.24 6.95
C ASP A 161 5.57 0.45 5.52
N ARG A 162 5.66 1.69 5.02
CA ARG A 162 5.10 2.07 3.71
C ARG A 162 6.18 2.44 2.71
N LEU A 163 5.98 2.01 1.46
CA LEU A 163 6.71 2.48 0.28
C LEU A 163 5.69 3.06 -0.70
N THR A 164 5.77 4.36 -0.96
CA THR A 164 4.84 5.07 -1.84
C THR A 164 5.57 5.53 -3.09
N MET A 165 5.02 5.26 -4.27
CA MET A 165 5.60 5.69 -5.55
C MET A 165 4.51 6.01 -6.55
N LYS A 166 4.80 6.93 -7.46
CA LYS A 166 3.89 7.29 -8.54
C LYS A 166 4.19 6.39 -9.70
N ALA A 167 3.17 5.66 -10.11
CA ALA A 167 3.20 5.00 -11.38
C ALA A 167 3.00 6.02 -12.50
N ALA A 168 4.00 6.13 -13.37
CA ALA A 168 3.96 7.03 -14.50
C ALA A 168 4.54 6.30 -15.73
N PRO A 169 4.12 6.70 -16.95
CA PRO A 169 4.71 6.19 -18.18
C PRO A 169 6.24 6.30 -18.17
N GLU A 170 6.89 5.50 -19.00
CA GLU A 170 8.34 5.61 -19.21
C GLU A 170 8.71 7.04 -19.63
N GLY A 171 9.81 7.59 -19.11
CA GLY A 171 10.17 9.01 -19.29
C GLY A 171 9.54 9.99 -18.28
N ALA A 172 8.31 9.76 -17.81
CA ALA A 172 7.61 10.73 -16.93
C ALA A 172 8.20 10.84 -15.50
N SER A 173 9.13 9.95 -15.17
CA SER A 173 9.91 9.94 -13.92
C SER A 173 11.41 9.81 -14.21
N GLU A 174 11.88 10.23 -15.38
CA GLU A 174 13.31 10.38 -15.63
C GLU A 174 13.89 11.54 -14.80
N GLY A 175 15.10 11.34 -14.27
CA GLY A 175 15.72 12.27 -13.31
C GLY A 175 15.09 12.25 -11.91
N LEU A 176 14.04 11.45 -11.71
CA LEU A 176 13.28 11.34 -10.47
C LEU A 176 13.62 10.02 -9.75
N HIS A 177 14.30 10.10 -8.60
CA HIS A 177 14.66 8.94 -7.76
C HIS A 177 13.46 8.34 -6.99
N VAL A 178 12.24 8.35 -7.58
CA VAL A 178 11.00 7.83 -6.97
C VAL A 178 10.95 6.31 -6.88
N TRP A 179 11.71 5.59 -7.70
CA TRP A 179 11.69 4.13 -7.77
C TRP A 179 12.86 3.53 -7.00
N PRO A 180 12.64 2.44 -6.23
CA PRO A 180 13.74 1.67 -5.67
C PRO A 180 14.71 1.19 -6.77
N GLN A 181 16.00 1.39 -6.52
CA GLN A 181 17.07 0.87 -7.39
C GLN A 181 17.40 -0.60 -7.10
N LYS A 182 16.89 -1.13 -5.98
CA LYS A 182 17.06 -2.51 -5.55
C LYS A 182 15.71 -3.15 -5.23
N PRO A 183 15.47 -4.39 -5.66
CA PRO A 183 16.24 -5.14 -6.67
C PRO A 183 16.29 -4.42 -8.03
N THR A 184 17.27 -4.74 -8.89
CA THR A 184 17.54 -4.01 -10.16
C THR A 184 16.38 -4.07 -11.15
N ASN A 185 15.53 -5.08 -11.05
CA ASN A 185 14.31 -5.25 -11.83
C ASN A 185 13.05 -4.64 -11.17
N PHE A 186 13.19 -3.90 -10.06
CA PHE A 186 12.05 -3.37 -9.31
C PHE A 186 11.13 -2.52 -10.19
N ARG A 187 11.68 -1.72 -11.10
CA ARG A 187 10.89 -0.85 -11.99
C ARG A 187 10.12 -1.60 -13.06
N TYR A 188 10.61 -2.77 -13.51
CA TYR A 188 10.07 -3.48 -14.67
C TYR A 188 8.64 -4.00 -14.47
N PHE A 189 8.35 -4.66 -13.34
CA PHE A 189 7.04 -5.27 -13.13
C PHE A 189 5.93 -4.28 -12.76
N PRO A 190 6.15 -3.31 -11.84
CA PRO A 190 5.15 -2.32 -11.47
C PRO A 190 4.77 -1.37 -12.59
N GLN A 191 5.68 -1.05 -13.53
CA GLN A 191 5.33 -0.25 -14.71
C GLN A 191 4.34 -1.00 -15.60
N ASN A 192 4.58 -2.29 -15.82
CA ASN A 192 3.69 -3.14 -16.60
C ASN A 192 2.34 -3.35 -15.92
N THR A 193 2.29 -3.45 -14.58
CA THR A 193 1.00 -3.45 -13.88
C THR A 193 0.32 -2.10 -13.93
N CYS A 194 1.03 -0.97 -13.81
CA CYS A 194 0.38 0.34 -13.75
C CYS A 194 -0.11 0.88 -15.09
N MET A 195 0.51 0.49 -16.20
CA MET A 195 -0.13 0.67 -17.52
C MET A 195 -1.47 -0.08 -17.60
N LEU A 196 -1.65 -1.15 -16.81
CA LEU A 196 -2.89 -1.93 -16.73
C LEU A 196 -3.83 -1.46 -15.58
N LEU A 197 -3.28 -0.91 -14.49
CA LEU A 197 -3.95 -0.50 -13.24
C LEU A 197 -4.26 1.00 -13.15
N SER A 198 -4.05 1.79 -14.22
CA SER A 198 -4.72 3.10 -14.37
C SER A 198 -6.26 2.98 -14.29
N TRP A 199 -6.78 1.75 -14.22
CA TRP A 199 -8.07 1.38 -13.67
C TRP A 199 -7.91 0.52 -12.40
N CYS A 200 -8.15 1.15 -11.25
CA CYS A 200 -8.51 0.64 -9.91
C CYS A 200 -8.08 -0.77 -9.40
N ALA A 201 -7.65 -0.70 -8.13
CA ALA A 201 -7.91 -1.61 -7.00
C ALA A 201 -6.87 -2.69 -6.63
N THR A 202 -6.69 -2.78 -5.31
CA THR A 202 -5.80 -3.65 -4.55
C THR A 202 -6.12 -5.12 -4.75
N CYS A 203 -5.12 -5.89 -5.20
CA CYS A 203 -5.18 -7.35 -5.25
C CYS A 203 -5.00 -7.93 -3.84
N THR A 204 -5.95 -8.75 -3.41
CA THR A 204 -5.78 -9.71 -2.32
C THR A 204 -5.96 -11.10 -2.89
N ASP A 205 -4.91 -11.93 -2.79
CA ASP A 205 -4.90 -13.33 -3.21
C ASP A 205 -5.82 -14.18 -2.29
N LYS A 206 -6.57 -15.10 -2.89
CA LYS A 206 -6.99 -16.37 -2.27
C LYS A 206 -6.34 -17.51 -3.04
#